data_AF-A0A1V3MZC5-F1
#
_entry.id   AF-A0A1V3MZC5-F1
#
_cell.length_a   1.000
_cell.length_b   1.000
_cell.length_c   1.000
_cell.angle_alpha   90.00
_cell.angle_beta   90.00
_cell.angle_gamma   90.00
#
_symmetry.space_group_name_H-M   'P 1'
#
loop_
_entity.id
_entity.type
_entity.pdbx_description
1 polymer ?
#
loop_
_entity_poly.entity_id
_entity_poly.type
_entity_poly.pdbx_seq_one_letter_code
_entity_poly.pdbx_strand_id
1 'polypeptide(L)'
;MKHLGDIELWNRIQAGDRNAFSELVNSYSEILFQFVHRRVSCVEESENILQEIFVYVWNQRQKITLELPLYRYLFKIAKIKVIEWIVNEQRKIVRAEILLTRFQGTFLLSKSEEDFLTKELAVLSIF
;
A
#
# COMPACT_ATOMS: atom_id res chain seq x y z
N MET A 1 2.05 14.75 28.30
CA MET A 1 1.70 13.34 28.03
C MET A 1 0.87 12.82 29.19
N LYS A 2 -0.46 12.78 29.03
CA LYS A 2 -1.42 12.32 30.05
C LYS A 2 -1.58 10.80 29.92
N HIS A 3 -0.79 10.03 30.66
CA HIS A 3 -0.82 8.56 30.58
C HIS A 3 -2.12 7.92 31.09
N LEU A 4 -2.92 8.60 31.92
CA LEU A 4 -4.20 8.06 32.41
C LEU A 4 -5.31 8.05 31.35
N GLY A 5 -5.25 8.94 30.35
CA GLY A 5 -6.32 9.07 29.36
C GLY A 5 -6.32 7.98 28.28
N ASP A 6 -5.15 7.45 27.91
CA ASP A 6 -5.04 6.50 26.79
C ASP A 6 -5.72 5.16 27.07
N ILE A 7 -5.64 4.67 28.32
CA ILE A 7 -6.27 3.41 28.73
C ILE A 7 -7.80 3.56 28.73
N GLU A 8 -8.29 4.66 29.30
CA GLU A 8 -9.73 4.96 29.33
C GLU A 8 -10.29 5.16 27.91
N LEU A 9 -9.57 5.93 27.08
CA LEU A 9 -9.90 6.13 25.67
C LEU A 9 -9.98 4.80 24.94
N TRP A 10 -9.00 3.92 25.14
CA TRP A 10 -8.99 2.60 24.53
C TRP A 10 -10.15 1.72 24.99
N ASN A 11 -10.43 1.68 26.29
CA ASN A 11 -11.54 0.89 26.84
C ASN A 11 -12.88 1.33 26.23
N ARG A 12 -13.11 2.63 26.07
CA ARG A 12 -14.29 3.18 25.39
C ARG A 12 -14.34 2.74 23.92
N ILE A 13 -13.20 2.79 23.20
CA ILE A 13 -13.11 2.30 21.82
C ILE A 13 -13.47 0.82 21.75
N GLN A 14 -12.95 -0.02 22.64
CA GLN A 14 -13.27 -1.46 22.66
C GLN A 14 -14.76 -1.73 22.91
N ALA A 15 -15.40 -0.91 23.74
CA ALA A 15 -16.85 -0.94 23.97
C ALA A 15 -17.67 -0.45 22.75
N GLY A 16 -17.03 0.07 21.70
CA GLY A 16 -17.68 0.52 20.48
C GLY A 16 -18.07 2.00 20.48
N ASP A 17 -17.53 2.81 21.39
CA ASP A 17 -17.75 4.25 21.41
C ASP A 17 -17.07 4.92 20.20
N ARG A 18 -17.89 5.40 19.27
CA ARG A 18 -17.43 6.10 18.04
C ARG A 18 -16.83 7.47 18.33
N ASN A 19 -17.27 8.14 19.40
CA ASN A 19 -16.71 9.44 19.78
C ASN A 19 -15.29 9.27 20.31
N ALA A 20 -15.06 8.26 21.15
CA ALA A 20 -13.73 7.89 21.61
C ALA A 20 -12.79 7.55 20.41
N PHE A 21 -13.32 6.86 19.39
CA PHE A 21 -12.52 6.60 18.20
C PHE A 21 -12.23 7.87 17.38
N SER A 22 -13.19 8.80 17.28
CA SER A 22 -12.96 10.10 16.65
C SER A 22 -11.88 10.91 17.40
N GLU A 23 -11.89 10.90 18.73
CA GLU A 23 -10.85 11.51 19.56
C GLU A 23 -9.46 10.91 19.25
N LEU A 24 -9.36 9.59 19.07
CA LEU A 24 -8.14 8.90 18.66
C LEU A 24 -7.67 9.34 17.27
N VAL A 25 -8.58 9.34 16.29
CA VAL A 25 -8.26 9.77 14.92
C VAL A 25 -7.73 11.21 14.93
N ASN A 26 -8.43 12.13 15.59
CA ASN A 26 -8.03 13.53 15.66
C ASN A 26 -6.65 13.71 16.33
N SER A 27 -6.37 12.95 17.38
CA SER A 27 -5.13 13.07 18.15
C SER A 27 -3.90 12.50 17.44
N TYR A 28 -4.07 11.47 16.61
CA TYR A 28 -2.95 10.73 16.02
C TYR A 28 -2.83 10.90 14.50
N SER A 29 -3.81 11.48 13.80
CA SER A 29 -3.79 11.60 12.34
C SER A 29 -2.55 12.36 11.83
N GLU A 30 -2.25 13.52 12.38
CA GLU A 30 -1.13 14.35 11.90
C GLU A 30 0.22 13.63 12.06
N ILE A 31 0.50 13.09 13.25
CA ILE A 31 1.79 12.47 13.52
C ILE A 31 1.98 11.14 12.77
N LEU A 32 0.91 10.37 12.60
CA LEU A 32 0.94 9.15 11.79
C LEU A 32 1.08 9.48 10.31
N PHE A 33 0.35 10.49 9.81
CA PHE A 33 0.48 10.96 8.44
C PHE A 33 1.93 11.37 8.14
N GLN A 34 2.54 12.22 8.96
CA GLN A 34 3.95 12.61 8.78
C GLN A 34 4.91 11.42 8.83
N PHE A 35 4.62 10.39 9.62
CA PHE A 35 5.43 9.17 9.68
C PHE A 35 5.33 8.33 8.40
N VAL A 36 4.12 8.16 7.88
CA VAL A 36 3.84 7.43 6.64
C VAL A 36 4.39 8.20 5.45
N HIS A 37 4.07 9.48 5.35
CA HIS A 37 4.44 10.34 4.23
C HIS A 37 5.95 10.46 4.04
N ARG A 38 6.73 10.52 5.12
CA ARG A 38 8.20 10.50 5.05
C ARG A 38 8.80 9.25 4.38
N ARG A 39 8.03 8.16 4.24
CA ARG A 39 8.48 6.90 3.64
C ARG A 39 7.83 6.63 2.28
N VAL A 40 6.60 7.10 2.10
CA VAL A 40 5.78 6.85 0.91
C VAL A 40 5.97 7.97 -0.12
N SER A 41 6.22 9.20 0.33
CA SER A 41 6.47 10.40 -0.51
C SER A 41 5.38 10.71 -1.54
N CYS A 42 4.17 10.17 -1.34
CA CYS A 42 2.98 10.45 -2.13
C CYS A 42 1.83 10.77 -1.17
N VAL A 43 1.17 11.92 -1.34
CA VAL A 43 0.12 12.40 -0.43
C VAL A 43 -1.07 11.44 -0.43
N GLU A 44 -1.60 11.12 -1.60
CA GLU A 44 -2.76 10.24 -1.78
C GLU A 44 -2.54 8.86 -1.16
N GLU A 45 -1.39 8.23 -1.45
CA GLU A 45 -1.04 6.92 -0.88
C GLU A 45 -0.84 7.01 0.64
N SER A 46 -0.32 8.14 1.15
CA SER A 46 -0.15 8.34 2.59
C SER A 46 -1.50 8.48 3.30
N GLU A 47 -2.46 9.18 2.71
CA GLU A 47 -3.83 9.29 3.22
C GLU A 47 -4.53 7.94 3.20
N ASN A 48 -4.39 7.17 2.11
CA ASN A 48 -4.96 5.83 2.00
C ASN A 48 -4.40 4.88 3.08
N ILE A 49 -3.08 4.85 3.27
CA ILE A 49 -2.45 4.06 4.33
C ILE A 49 -2.92 4.51 5.72
N LEU A 50 -3.06 5.81 5.95
CA LEU A 50 -3.56 6.34 7.22
C LEU A 50 -4.99 5.85 7.49
N GLN A 51 -5.86 5.87 6.48
CA GLN A 51 -7.20 5.32 6.57
C GLN A 51 -7.17 3.81 6.87
N GLU A 52 -6.33 3.04 6.18
CA GLU A 52 -6.16 1.61 6.44
C GLU A 52 -5.75 1.32 7.89
N ILE A 53 -4.85 2.13 8.48
CA ILE A 53 -4.43 1.99 9.87
C ILE A 53 -5.65 2.14 10.80
N PHE A 54 -6.43 3.20 10.63
CA PHE A 54 -7.59 3.45 11.49
C PHE A 54 -8.71 2.43 11.28
N VAL A 55 -8.99 2.04 10.04
CA VAL A 55 -9.96 0.98 9.72
C VAL A 55 -9.53 -0.34 10.37
N TYR A 56 -8.25 -0.70 10.28
CA TYR A 56 -7.70 -1.88 10.93
C TYR A 56 -7.89 -1.82 12.45
N VAL A 57 -7.52 -0.71 13.08
CA VAL A 57 -7.66 -0.50 14.52
C VAL A 57 -9.13 -0.64 14.96
N TRP A 58 -10.06 0.00 14.25
CA TRP A 58 -11.48 -0.10 14.55
C TRP A 58 -12.00 -1.53 14.40
N ASN A 59 -11.68 -2.20 13.30
CA ASN A 59 -12.17 -3.55 13.03
C ASN A 59 -11.61 -4.59 14.01
N GLN A 60 -10.36 -4.41 14.45
CA GLN A 60 -9.70 -5.34 15.37
C GLN A 60 -9.83 -4.94 16.84
N ARG A 61 -10.47 -3.82 17.17
CA ARG A 61 -10.51 -3.23 18.53
C ARG A 61 -10.81 -4.23 19.65
N GLN A 62 -11.74 -5.15 19.44
CA GLN A 62 -12.16 -6.14 20.45
C GLN A 62 -11.11 -7.25 20.67
N LYS A 63 -10.21 -7.48 19.71
CA LYS A 63 -9.16 -8.51 19.78
C LYS A 63 -7.82 -7.96 20.22
N ILE A 64 -7.65 -6.64 20.20
CA ILE A 64 -6.39 -5.98 20.53
C ILE A 64 -6.30 -5.85 22.05
N THR A 65 -5.29 -6.50 22.62
CA THR A 65 -4.85 -6.27 24.00
C THR A 65 -3.69 -5.28 23.98
N LEU A 66 -3.83 -4.14 24.66
CA LEU A 66 -2.75 -3.15 24.76
C LEU A 66 -1.72 -3.60 25.81
N GLU A 67 -0.69 -4.31 25.37
CA GLU A 67 0.50 -4.60 26.19
C GLU A 67 1.50 -3.43 26.22
N LEU A 68 1.32 -2.47 25.32
CA LEU A 68 2.15 -1.28 25.15
C LEU A 68 1.26 -0.03 25.18
N PRO A 69 1.84 1.15 25.48
CA PRO A 69 1.13 2.41 25.33
C PRO A 69 0.52 2.55 23.92
N LEU A 70 -0.69 3.11 23.85
CA LEU A 70 -1.49 3.24 22.64
C LEU A 70 -0.71 3.85 21.47
N TYR A 71 0.07 4.91 21.72
CA TYR A 71 0.92 5.51 20.69
C TYR A 71 1.91 4.49 20.09
N ARG A 72 2.60 3.67 20.90
CA ARG A 72 3.55 2.67 20.39
C ARG A 72 2.85 1.61 19.54
N TYR A 73 1.65 1.23 19.96
CA TYR A 73 0.83 0.29 19.21
C TYR A 73 0.46 0.87 17.82
N LEU A 74 -0.02 2.11 17.76
CA LEU A 74 -0.36 2.77 16.49
C LEU A 74 0.85 2.89 15.56
N PHE A 75 2.02 3.27 16.07
CA PHE A 75 3.25 3.32 15.27
C PHE A 75 3.72 1.95 14.80
N LYS A 76 3.49 0.88 15.59
CA LYS A 76 3.76 -0.50 15.16
C LYS A 76 2.88 -0.86 13.95
N ILE A 77 1.58 -0.57 14.01
CA ILE A 77 0.66 -0.81 12.89
C ILE A 77 1.05 0.04 11.68
N ALA A 78 1.35 1.32 11.88
CA ALA A 78 1.78 2.20 10.80
C ALA A 78 3.04 1.69 10.09
N LYS A 79 4.03 1.21 10.85
CA LYS A 79 5.24 0.60 10.29
C LYS A 79 4.90 -0.64 9.45
N ILE A 80 4.03 -1.52 9.94
CA ILE A 80 3.60 -2.71 9.20
C ILE A 80 2.92 -2.29 7.89
N LYS A 81 1.98 -1.36 7.95
CA LYS A 81 1.26 -0.86 6.77
C LYS A 81 2.14 -0.21 5.72
N VAL A 82 3.13 0.58 6.14
CA VAL A 82 4.13 1.13 5.22
C VAL A 82 4.97 0.01 4.57
N ILE A 83 5.38 -1.00 5.32
CA ILE A 83 6.13 -2.14 4.75
C ILE A 83 5.27 -2.91 3.74
N GLU A 84 4.01 -3.20 4.07
CA GLU A 84 3.06 -3.84 3.16
C GLU A 84 2.92 -3.05 1.84
N TRP A 85 2.79 -1.73 1.94
CA TRP A 85 2.73 -0.85 0.78
C TRP A 85 4.01 -0.91 -0.07
N ILE A 86 5.19 -0.76 0.55
CA ILE A 86 6.48 -0.82 -0.17
C ILE A 86 6.63 -2.15 -0.94
N VAL A 87 6.30 -3.26 -0.30
CA VAL A 87 6.37 -4.60 -0.92
C VAL A 87 5.35 -4.73 -2.05
N ASN A 88 4.15 -4.17 -1.91
CA ASN A 88 3.16 -4.13 -2.99
C ASN A 88 3.64 -3.30 -4.18
N GLU A 89 4.23 -2.14 -3.92
CA GLU A 89 4.70 -1.23 -4.96
C GLU A 89 5.85 -1.83 -5.75
N GLN A 90 6.81 -2.47 -5.07
CA GLN A 90 7.87 -3.23 -5.74
C GLN A 90 7.32 -4.37 -6.60
N ARG A 91 6.29 -5.09 -6.13
CA ARG A 91 5.64 -6.14 -6.92
C ARG A 91 4.96 -5.59 -8.18
N LYS A 92 4.39 -4.39 -8.15
CA LYS A 92 3.82 -3.74 -9.35
C LYS A 92 4.90 -3.44 -10.37
N ILE A 93 6.04 -2.90 -9.95
CA ILE A 93 7.19 -2.60 -10.82
C ILE A 93 7.69 -3.87 -11.51
N VAL A 94 7.99 -4.92 -10.74
CA VAL A 94 8.48 -6.20 -11.29
C VAL A 94 7.47 -6.80 -12.28
N ARG A 95 6.17 -6.73 -11.97
CA ARG A 95 5.12 -7.19 -12.90
C ARG A 95 5.10 -6.36 -14.18
N ALA A 96 5.23 -5.04 -14.10
CA ALA A 96 5.27 -4.17 -15.27
C ALA A 96 6.49 -4.50 -16.16
N GLU A 97 7.67 -4.73 -15.58
CA GLU A 97 8.88 -5.13 -16.32
C GLU A 97 8.71 -6.47 -17.05
N ILE A 98 8.11 -7.47 -16.38
CA ILE A 98 7.81 -8.77 -16.99
C ILE A 98 6.84 -8.61 -18.16
N LEU A 99 5.80 -7.77 -18.00
CA LEU A 99 4.83 -7.52 -19.05
C LEU A 99 5.48 -6.82 -20.25
N LEU A 100 6.28 -5.77 -20.02
CA LEU A 100 7.01 -5.06 -21.08
C LEU A 100 7.95 -5.98 -21.85
N THR A 101 8.69 -6.84 -21.14
CA THR A 101 9.59 -7.83 -21.75
C THR A 101 8.80 -8.79 -22.66
N ARG A 102 7.64 -9.29 -22.20
CA ARG A 102 6.77 -10.15 -23.02
C ARG A 102 6.25 -9.40 -24.24
N PHE A 103 5.77 -8.17 -24.08
CA PHE A 103 5.29 -7.34 -25.20
C PHE A 103 6.39 -7.13 -26.25
N GLN A 104 7.60 -6.77 -25.84
CA GLN A 104 8.74 -6.62 -26.75
C GLN A 104 9.10 -7.93 -27.46
N GLY A 105 9.13 -9.06 -26.75
CA GLY A 105 9.38 -10.37 -27.36
C GLY A 105 8.32 -10.75 -28.39
N THR A 106 7.05 -10.50 -28.10
CA THR A 106 5.93 -10.75 -29.03
C THR A 106 6.04 -9.85 -30.27
N PHE A 107 6.40 -8.58 -30.08
CA PHE A 107 6.62 -7.63 -31.17
C PHE A 107 7.81 -8.02 -32.06
N LEU A 108 8.94 -8.44 -31.47
CA LEU A 108 10.11 -8.91 -32.23
C LEU A 108 9.80 -10.17 -33.04
N LEU A 109 9.04 -11.11 -32.49
CA LEU A 109 8.57 -12.30 -33.21
C LEU A 109 7.71 -11.88 -34.43
N SER A 110 6.70 -11.03 -34.23
CA SER A 110 5.84 -10.56 -35.34
C SER A 110 6.61 -9.81 -36.42
N LYS A 111 7.61 -8.99 -36.03
CA LYS A 111 8.46 -8.28 -36.98
C LYS A 111 9.38 -9.22 -37.75
N SER A 112 9.92 -10.25 -37.09
CA SER A 112 10.72 -11.27 -37.77
C SER A 112 9.91 -12.11 -38.75
N GLU A 113 8.63 -12.38 -38.45
CA GLU A 113 7.70 -13.07 -39.35
C GLU A 113 7.39 -12.20 -40.58
N GLU A 114 7.09 -10.90 -40.39
CA GLU A 114 6.89 -9.95 -41.50
C GLU A 114 8.15 -9.81 -42.38
N ASP A 115 9.33 -9.70 -41.78
CA ASP A 115 10.62 -9.63 -42.51
C ASP A 115 10.92 -10.93 -43.27
N PHE A 116 10.42 -12.08 -42.80
CA PHE A 116 10.57 -13.37 -43.48
C PHE A 116 9.60 -13.48 -44.67
N LEU A 117 8.32 -13.18 -44.46
CA LEU A 117 7.28 -13.18 -45.50
C LEU A 117 7.59 -12.22 -46.64
N THR A 118 8.12 -11.03 -46.33
CA THR A 118 8.52 -10.06 -47.36
C THR A 118 9.70 -10.55 -48.20
N LYS A 119 10.67 -11.24 -47.60
CA LYS A 119 11.77 -11.88 -48.35
C LYS A 119 11.28 -13.02 -49.24
N GLU A 120 10.35 -13.84 -48.75
CA GLU A 120 9.80 -14.98 -49.50
C GLU A 120 9.01 -14.51 -50.73
N LEU A 121 8.16 -13.47 -50.58
CA LEU A 121 7.43 -12.87 -51.69
C LEU A 121 8.34 -12.23 -52.73
N ALA A 122 9.43 -11.59 -52.31
CA ALA A 122 10.42 -11.01 -53.23
C ALA A 122 11.08 -12.09 -54.11
N VAL A 123 11.38 -13.26 -53.55
CA VAL A 123 11.95 -14.40 -54.31
C VAL A 123 10.94 -14.95 -55.32
N LEU A 124 9.66 -14.99 -54.97
CA LEU A 124 8.59 -15.46 -55.87
C LEU A 124 8.26 -14.47 -56.99
N SER A 125 8.54 -13.17 -56.81
CA SER A 125 8.30 -12.13 -57.82
C SER A 125 9.36 -12.03 -58.93
N ILE A 126 10.40 -12.88 -58.88
CA ILE A 126 11.55 -12.88 -59.82
C ILE A 126 11.41 -13.98 -60.91
N PHE A 127 10.35 -14.80 -60.86
CA PHE A 127 9.99 -15.78 -61.89
C PHE A 127 8.72 -15.37 -62.62
#